data_AF-A0A3M7CTT2-F1
#
_entry.id   AF-A0A3M7CTT2-F1
#
_cell.length_a   1.000
_cell.length_b   1.000
_cell.length_c   1.000
_cell.angle_alpha   90.00
_cell.angle_beta   90.00
_cell.angle_gamma   90.00
#
_symmetry.space_group_name_H-M   'P 1'
#
loop_
_entity.id
_entity.type
_entity.pdbx_description
1 polymer ?
#
loop_
_entity_poly.entity_id
_entity_poly.type
_entity_poly.pdbx_seq_one_letter_code
_entity_poly.pdbx_strand_id
1 'polypeptide(L)'
;MSTTDASQMSLDTYTFPHSRLRRRLTSPDRTPLVLIACGSFSPITFLHLRMFEMAADYARFNTQFEVVGAYLSCVGDAYKKTGLVKAEHRVNMCSLAVQGSSWIGVDPWEALHEEYLETAKVLDHFNREINENLGGVR
;
A
#
# COMPACT_ATOMS: atom_id res chain seq x y z
N MET A 1 12.83 -3.63 -16.46
CA MET A 1 12.00 -3.43 -15.26
C MET A 1 11.86 -4.78 -14.59
N SER A 2 12.50 -4.98 -13.43
CA SER A 2 12.43 -6.24 -12.70
C SER A 2 11.03 -6.36 -12.07
N THR A 3 10.23 -7.33 -12.54
CA THR A 3 9.08 -7.80 -11.78
C THR A 3 9.63 -8.62 -10.64
N THR A 4 9.74 -8.03 -9.45
CA THR A 4 10.14 -8.75 -8.24
C THR A 4 9.12 -9.86 -8.01
N ASP A 5 9.54 -11.11 -8.14
CA ASP A 5 8.72 -12.28 -7.92
C ASP A 5 8.40 -12.38 -6.43
N ALA A 6 7.11 -12.25 -6.06
CA ALA A 6 6.71 -12.23 -4.65
C ALA A 6 6.96 -13.56 -3.93
N SER A 7 7.22 -14.65 -4.67
CA SER A 7 7.58 -15.95 -4.11
C SER A 7 8.95 -15.98 -3.41
N GLN A 8 9.78 -14.95 -3.59
CA GLN A 8 11.13 -14.86 -2.99
C GLN A 8 11.28 -13.78 -1.93
N MET A 9 10.22 -13.05 -1.59
CA MET A 9 10.30 -11.98 -0.59
C MET A 9 10.24 -12.55 0.83
N SER A 10 11.19 -12.16 1.68
CA SER A 10 11.19 -12.38 3.13
C SER A 10 11.35 -11.03 3.83
N LEU A 11 11.14 -10.99 5.15
CA LEU A 11 11.37 -9.76 5.92
C LEU A 11 12.83 -9.28 5.84
N ASP A 12 13.79 -10.18 5.65
CA ASP A 12 15.22 -9.84 5.53
C ASP A 12 15.57 -9.17 4.20
N THR A 13 14.84 -9.51 3.13
CA THR A 13 15.03 -8.94 1.78
C THR A 13 14.04 -7.84 1.45
N TYR A 14 13.15 -7.51 2.39
CA TYR A 14 12.12 -6.50 2.23
C TYR A 14 12.74 -5.12 2.01
N THR A 15 12.15 -4.36 1.08
CA THR A 15 12.44 -2.93 0.90
C THR A 15 11.13 -2.21 0.69
N PHE A 16 10.92 -1.09 1.40
CA PHE A 16 9.71 -0.31 1.29
C PHE A 16 9.48 0.22 -0.14
N PRO A 17 8.34 -0.09 -0.79
CA PRO A 17 8.09 0.27 -2.18
C PRO A 17 7.75 1.76 -2.32
N HIS A 18 8.76 2.61 -2.45
CA HIS A 18 8.58 4.07 -2.52
C HIS A 18 8.56 4.64 -3.95
N SER A 19 8.66 3.81 -5.00
CA SER A 19 8.80 4.29 -6.39
C SER A 19 7.59 5.07 -6.92
N ARG A 20 6.40 4.81 -6.35
CA ARG A 20 5.13 5.48 -6.68
C ARG A 20 4.71 6.54 -5.65
N LEU A 21 5.53 6.75 -4.61
CA LEU A 21 5.30 7.78 -3.61
C LEU A 21 5.91 9.10 -4.11
N ARG A 22 5.06 10.10 -4.31
CA ARG A 22 5.51 11.45 -4.60
C ARG A 22 6.03 12.09 -3.32
N ARG A 23 7.28 12.55 -3.36
CA ARG A 23 7.97 13.14 -2.20
C ARG A 23 7.99 14.66 -2.18
N ARG A 24 7.35 15.29 -3.17
CA ARG A 24 7.21 16.73 -3.28
C ARG A 24 5.75 17.14 -3.47
N LEU A 25 5.25 18.05 -2.65
CA LEU A 25 3.94 18.66 -2.80
C LEU A 25 3.89 19.55 -4.04
N THR A 26 2.69 19.66 -4.61
CA THR A 26 2.39 20.64 -5.67
C THR A 26 1.93 21.97 -5.05
N SER A 27 1.22 21.88 -3.92
CA SER A 27 0.67 23.03 -3.19
C SER A 27 1.34 23.07 -1.81
N PRO A 28 2.21 24.05 -1.52
CA PRO A 28 2.98 24.10 -0.27
C PRO A 28 2.14 24.38 0.98
N ASP A 29 0.90 24.83 0.80
CA ASP A 29 -0.10 25.07 1.83
C ASP A 29 -0.87 23.82 2.25
N ARG A 30 -0.75 22.72 1.50
CA ARG A 30 -1.45 21.47 1.77
C ARG A 30 -0.66 20.52 2.65
N THR A 31 -1.37 19.66 3.37
CA THR A 31 -0.78 18.58 4.15
C THR A 31 -0.65 17.32 3.27
N PRO A 32 0.52 16.66 3.19
CA PRO A 32 0.67 15.44 2.40
C PRO A 32 -0.15 14.30 3.01
N LEU A 33 -0.83 13.53 2.15
CA LEU A 33 -1.66 12.40 2.55
C LEU A 33 -1.31 11.15 1.74
N VAL A 34 -1.14 10.03 2.44
CA VAL A 34 -0.97 8.71 1.83
C VAL A 34 -2.17 7.85 2.20
N LEU A 35 -2.81 7.25 1.20
CA LEU A 35 -3.98 6.39 1.40
C LEU A 35 -3.55 4.94 1.56
N ILE A 36 -3.99 4.26 2.62
CA ILE A 36 -3.61 2.86 2.88
C ILE A 36 -4.89 2.03 2.94
N ALA A 37 -4.99 0.99 2.10
CA ALA A 37 -6.07 0.02 2.16
C ALA A 37 -5.50 -1.33 2.59
N CYS A 38 -5.77 -1.71 3.85
CA CYS A 38 -5.50 -3.04 4.36
C CYS A 38 -6.67 -3.97 4.00
N GLY A 39 -6.38 -5.21 3.59
CA GLY A 39 -7.46 -6.12 3.24
C GLY A 39 -7.01 -7.49 2.74
N SER A 40 -7.98 -8.39 2.60
CA SER A 40 -7.71 -9.73 2.08
C SER A 40 -7.31 -9.71 0.61
N PHE A 41 -8.01 -8.93 -0.24
CA PHE A 41 -7.79 -8.90 -1.70
C PHE A 41 -7.75 -10.31 -2.33
N SER A 42 -8.79 -11.10 -2.07
CA SER A 42 -8.87 -12.52 -2.47
C SER A 42 -10.07 -12.80 -3.39
N PRO A 43 -10.07 -12.34 -4.66
CA PRO A 43 -9.04 -11.51 -5.30
C PRO A 43 -9.31 -9.98 -5.17
N ILE A 44 -8.34 -9.17 -5.57
CA ILE A 44 -8.56 -7.74 -5.82
C ILE A 44 -9.59 -7.54 -6.95
N THR A 45 -10.33 -6.44 -6.91
CA THR A 45 -11.37 -6.08 -7.89
C THR A 45 -11.31 -4.61 -8.26
N PHE A 46 -11.97 -4.21 -9.34
CA PHE A 46 -12.07 -2.80 -9.74
C PHE A 46 -12.69 -1.90 -8.67
N LEU A 47 -13.56 -2.43 -7.81
CA LEU A 47 -14.13 -1.64 -6.72
C LEU A 47 -13.04 -1.19 -5.74
N HIS A 48 -12.10 -2.06 -5.39
CA HIS A 48 -10.98 -1.71 -4.52
C HIS A 48 -10.13 -0.58 -5.09
N LEU A 49 -9.85 -0.64 -6.40
CA LEU A 49 -9.13 0.42 -7.10
C LEU A 49 -9.94 1.72 -7.15
N ARG A 50 -11.25 1.61 -7.38
CA ARG A 50 -12.15 2.77 -7.45
C ARG A 50 -12.24 3.53 -6.12
N MET A 51 -12.13 2.84 -4.98
CA MET A 51 -12.09 3.49 -3.67
C MET A 51 -10.94 4.50 -3.54
N PHE A 52 -9.75 4.18 -4.08
CA PHE A 52 -8.62 5.10 -4.06
C PHE A 52 -8.90 6.37 -4.86
N GLU A 53 -9.42 6.24 -6.08
CA GLU A 53 -9.77 7.38 -6.92
C GLU A 53 -10.83 8.26 -6.23
N MET A 54 -11.87 7.66 -5.66
CA MET A 54 -12.92 8.39 -4.93
C MET A 54 -12.37 9.13 -3.70
N ALA A 55 -11.49 8.48 -2.92
CA ALA A 55 -10.87 9.09 -1.75
C ALA A 55 -9.90 10.22 -2.14
N ALA A 56 -9.16 10.06 -3.24
CA ALA A 56 -8.25 11.09 -3.74
C ALA A 56 -9.02 12.31 -4.25
N ASP A 57 -10.10 12.11 -5.01
CA ASP A 57 -10.98 13.20 -5.44
C ASP A 57 -11.58 13.95 -4.24
N TYR A 58 -12.11 13.21 -3.26
CA TYR A 58 -12.66 13.82 -2.04
C TYR A 58 -11.59 14.62 -1.28
N ALA A 59 -10.42 14.05 -1.04
CA ALA A 59 -9.32 14.76 -0.37
C ALA A 59 -8.95 16.04 -1.13
N ARG A 60 -8.87 15.98 -2.46
CA ARG A 60 -8.50 17.12 -3.30
C ARG A 60 -9.50 18.28 -3.20
N PHE A 61 -10.80 17.97 -3.30
CA PHE A 61 -11.85 18.99 -3.42
C PHE A 61 -12.46 19.44 -2.09
N ASN A 62 -12.41 18.59 -1.05
CA ASN A 62 -13.15 18.81 0.19
C ASN A 62 -12.26 18.99 1.43
N THR A 63 -10.93 18.91 1.29
CA THR A 63 -10.00 18.99 2.42
C THR A 63 -8.74 19.80 2.12
N GLN A 64 -7.89 19.99 3.12
CA GLN A 64 -6.56 20.63 3.01
C GLN A 64 -5.44 19.64 2.67
N PHE A 65 -5.79 18.40 2.33
CA PHE A 65 -4.82 17.36 2.03
C PHE A 65 -4.44 17.34 0.55
N GLU A 66 -3.20 16.94 0.27
CA GLU A 66 -2.74 16.58 -1.07
C GLU A 66 -2.36 15.10 -1.06
N VAL A 67 -3.07 14.27 -1.83
CA VAL A 67 -2.71 12.86 -1.94
C VAL A 67 -1.39 12.74 -2.71
N VAL A 68 -0.42 12.05 -2.11
CA VAL A 68 0.94 11.90 -2.64
C VAL A 68 1.30 10.44 -2.94
N GLY A 69 0.46 9.50 -2.55
CA GLY A 69 0.60 8.09 -2.87
C GLY A 69 -0.51 7.28 -2.24
N ALA A 70 -0.61 6.02 -2.66
CA ALA A 70 -1.53 5.05 -2.09
C ALA A 70 -0.90 3.66 -2.04
N TYR A 71 -1.34 2.84 -1.08
CA TYR A 71 -0.83 1.47 -0.90
C TYR A 71 -1.95 0.48 -0.64
N LEU A 72 -1.90 -0.63 -1.37
CA LEU A 72 -2.59 -1.86 -0.99
C LEU A 72 -1.68 -2.65 -0.04
N SER A 73 -2.19 -2.99 1.14
CA SER A 73 -1.51 -3.87 2.10
C SER A 73 -2.30 -5.17 2.24
N CYS A 74 -1.75 -6.25 1.68
CA CYS A 74 -2.39 -7.56 1.71
C CYS A 74 -2.19 -8.19 3.09
N VAL A 75 -3.28 -8.62 3.73
CA VAL A 75 -3.20 -9.36 4.99
C VAL A 75 -2.37 -10.63 4.83
N GLY A 76 -1.62 -11.04 5.85
CA GLY A 76 -0.92 -12.32 5.89
C GLY A 76 -1.84 -13.54 5.97
N ASP A 77 -1.30 -14.72 5.67
CA ASP A 77 -2.05 -15.98 5.67
C ASP A 77 -2.50 -16.44 7.08
N ALA A 78 -1.85 -15.90 8.12
CA ALA A 78 -2.20 -16.11 9.52
C ALA A 78 -3.56 -15.53 9.94
N TYR A 79 -4.19 -14.72 9.08
CA TYR A 79 -5.57 -14.25 9.28
C TYR A 79 -6.59 -15.40 9.32
N LYS A 80 -6.23 -16.60 8.84
CA LYS A 80 -7.01 -17.85 8.95
C LYS A 80 -8.48 -17.76 8.48
N LYS A 81 -8.80 -16.79 7.63
CA LYS A 81 -10.12 -16.67 7.02
C LYS A 81 -10.37 -17.84 6.08
N THR A 82 -11.50 -18.52 6.23
CA THR A 82 -11.88 -19.65 5.37
C THR A 82 -11.88 -19.25 3.90
N GLY A 83 -11.19 -20.02 3.06
CA GLY A 83 -11.09 -19.77 1.62
C GLY A 83 -10.10 -18.66 1.21
N LEU A 84 -9.26 -18.16 2.13
CA LEU A 84 -8.21 -17.21 1.81
C LEU A 84 -7.14 -17.88 0.95
N VAL A 85 -6.92 -17.33 -0.25
CA VAL A 85 -5.82 -17.76 -1.13
C VAL A 85 -4.48 -17.35 -0.50
N LYS A 86 -3.41 -18.10 -0.75
CA LYS A 86 -2.04 -17.76 -0.29
C LYS A 86 -1.67 -16.31 -0.58
N ALA A 87 -0.98 -15.67 0.36
CA ALA A 87 -0.63 -14.26 0.31
C ALA A 87 0.17 -13.91 -0.92
N GLU A 88 1.11 -14.77 -1.31
CA GLU A 88 1.91 -14.63 -2.53
C GLU A 88 1.06 -14.35 -3.78
N HIS A 89 0.00 -15.15 -4.00
CA HIS A 89 -0.88 -14.96 -5.15
C HIS A 89 -1.68 -13.66 -5.05
N ARG A 90 -2.10 -13.27 -3.84
CA ARG A 90 -2.87 -12.04 -3.62
C ARG A 90 -2.01 -10.80 -3.83
N VAL A 91 -0.78 -10.80 -3.34
CA VAL A 91 0.23 -9.76 -3.61
C VAL A 91 0.50 -9.66 -5.11
N ASN A 92 0.71 -10.79 -5.80
CA ASN A 92 0.94 -10.81 -7.25
C ASN A 92 -0.27 -10.25 -8.04
N MET A 93 -1.49 -10.67 -7.69
CA MET A 93 -2.72 -10.14 -8.30
C MET A 93 -2.87 -8.63 -8.07
N CYS A 94 -2.58 -8.15 -6.85
CA CYS A 94 -2.60 -6.72 -6.55
C CYS A 94 -1.56 -5.96 -7.39
N SER A 95 -0.33 -6.47 -7.48
CA SER A 95 0.77 -5.85 -8.25
C SER A 95 0.41 -5.73 -9.73
N LEU A 96 -0.19 -6.78 -10.32
CA LEU A 96 -0.71 -6.73 -11.70
C LEU A 96 -1.85 -5.72 -11.84
N ALA A 97 -2.80 -5.70 -10.89
CA ALA A 97 -3.95 -4.80 -10.93
C ALA A 97 -3.55 -3.31 -10.88
N VAL A 98 -2.44 -2.98 -10.21
CA VAL A 98 -1.92 -1.60 -10.16
C VAL A 98 -0.79 -1.33 -11.16
N GLN A 99 -0.45 -2.25 -12.06
CA GLN A 99 0.71 -2.08 -12.96
C GLN A 99 0.63 -0.78 -13.79
N GLY A 100 -0.57 -0.42 -14.26
CA GLY A 100 -0.81 0.82 -15.01
C GLY A 100 -0.99 2.09 -14.17
N SER A 101 -1.02 1.98 -12.83
CA SER A 101 -1.13 3.15 -11.94
C SER A 101 0.24 3.77 -11.67
N SER A 102 0.31 5.09 -11.70
CA SER A 102 1.51 5.86 -11.36
C SER A 102 1.65 6.17 -9.87
N TRP A 103 0.60 5.98 -9.07
CA TRP A 103 0.52 6.51 -7.70
C TRP A 103 0.03 5.51 -6.65
N ILE A 104 -0.53 4.37 -7.08
CA ILE A 104 -0.95 3.27 -6.19
C ILE A 104 0.12 2.17 -6.22
N GLY A 105 0.71 1.82 -5.08
CA GLY A 105 1.64 0.70 -4.91
C GLY A 105 1.03 -0.48 -4.15
N VAL A 106 1.80 -1.57 -4.04
CA VAL A 106 1.51 -2.70 -3.15
C VAL A 106 2.65 -2.81 -2.18
N ASP A 107 2.35 -2.83 -0.88
CA ASP A 107 3.34 -3.13 0.15
C ASP A 107 3.13 -4.57 0.67
N PRO A 108 4.07 -5.49 0.40
CA PRO A 108 3.95 -6.87 0.87
C PRO A 108 4.28 -7.04 2.35
N TRP A 109 4.75 -6.01 3.06
CA TRP A 109 5.25 -6.12 4.43
C TRP A 109 4.32 -6.87 5.39
N GLU A 110 3.03 -6.54 5.40
CA GLU A 110 2.02 -7.21 6.23
C GLU A 110 1.92 -8.72 5.90
N ALA A 111 1.97 -9.06 4.61
CA ALA A 111 1.87 -10.43 4.12
C ALA A 111 3.10 -11.30 4.44
N LEU A 112 4.26 -10.69 4.68
CA LEU A 112 5.52 -11.39 4.99
C LEU A 112 5.60 -11.87 6.45
N HIS A 113 4.69 -11.43 7.32
CA HIS A 113 4.66 -11.86 8.72
C HIS A 113 3.93 -13.20 8.86
N GLU A 114 4.52 -14.10 9.67
CA GLU A 114 3.91 -15.39 10.01
C GLU A 114 2.74 -15.27 10.98
N GLU A 115 2.64 -14.16 11.70
CA GLU A 115 1.58 -13.87 12.65
C GLU A 115 0.60 -12.84 12.10
N TYR A 116 -0.64 -12.86 12.61
CA TYR A 116 -1.61 -11.83 12.29
C TYR A 116 -1.17 -10.48 12.89
N LEU A 117 -1.16 -9.44 12.05
CA LEU A 117 -0.90 -8.07 12.46
C LEU A 117 -2.18 -7.26 12.53
N GLU A 118 -2.31 -6.48 13.59
CA GLU A 118 -3.35 -5.48 13.72
C GLU A 118 -3.09 -4.34 12.76
N THR A 119 -4.15 -3.79 12.14
CA THR A 119 -4.04 -2.67 11.19
C THR A 119 -3.28 -1.47 11.75
N ALA A 120 -3.39 -1.20 13.05
CA ALA A 120 -2.61 -0.14 13.71
C ALA A 120 -1.10 -0.31 13.53
N LYS A 121 -0.58 -1.54 13.68
CA LYS A 121 0.86 -1.84 13.48
C LYS A 121 1.29 -1.69 12.02
N VAL A 122 0.40 -2.00 11.08
CA VAL A 122 0.63 -1.77 9.65
C VAL A 122 0.72 -0.26 9.36
N LEU A 123 -0.17 0.55 9.94
CA LEU A 123 -0.11 2.01 9.80
C LEU A 123 1.14 2.61 10.46
N ASP A 124 1.55 2.10 11.62
CA ASP A 124 2.80 2.51 12.29
C ASP A 124 4.03 2.19 11.42
N HIS A 125 4.04 1.04 10.75
CA HIS A 125 5.08 0.69 9.77
C HIS A 125 5.13 1.70 8.63
N PHE A 126 4.01 2.02 7.98
CA PHE A 126 3.98 3.04 6.94
C PHE A 126 4.45 4.41 7.45
N ASN A 127 4.05 4.80 8.65
CA ASN A 127 4.50 6.05 9.26
C ASN A 127 6.03 6.07 9.44
N ARG A 128 6.61 5.01 9.98
CA ARG A 128 8.06 4.88 10.15
C ARG A 128 8.78 4.92 8.80
N GLU A 129 8.36 4.12 7.83
CA GLU A 129 9.02 4.08 6.52
C GLU A 129 8.98 5.44 5.82
N ILE A 130 7.84 6.12 5.84
CA ILE A 130 7.64 7.36 5.08
C ILE A 130 8.21 8.57 5.83
N ASN A 131 7.92 8.72 7.12
CA ASN A 131 8.25 9.93 7.87
C ASN A 131 9.63 9.86 8.54
N GLU A 132 10.07 8.67 8.97
CA GLU A 132 11.37 8.50 9.65
C GLU A 132 12.45 8.09 8.66
N ASN A 133 12.29 6.94 7.98
CA ASN A 133 13.33 6.38 7.11
C ASN A 133 13.52 7.21 5.83
N LEU A 134 12.42 7.61 5.18
CA LEU A 134 12.49 8.49 4.02
C LEU A 134 12.62 9.97 4.42
N GLY A 135 12.31 10.36 5.66
CA GLY A 135 12.40 11.76 6.11
C GLY A 135 11.25 12.65 5.62
N GLY A 136 10.09 12.03 5.35
CA GLY A 136 8.83 12.69 5.03
C GLY A 136 8.67 13.15 3.58
N VAL A 137 7.48 13.71 3.32
CA VAL A 137 7.09 14.38 2.09
C VAL A 137 7.09 15.89 2.34
N ARG A 138 7.63 16.67 1.40
CA ARG A 138 7.85 18.13 1.57
C ARG A 138 7.22 18.94 0.46
#